data_AF-A0A7C7W904-F1
#
_entry.id   AF-A0A7C7W904-F1
#
_cell.length_a   1.000
_cell.length_b   1.000
_cell.length_c   1.000
_cell.angle_alpha   90.00
_cell.angle_beta   90.00
_cell.angle_gamma   90.00
#
_symmetry.space_group_name_H-M   'P 1'
#
loop_
_entity.id
_entity.type
_entity.pdbx_description
1 polymer ?
#
loop_
_entity_poly.entity_id
_entity_poly.type
_entity_poly.pdbx_seq_one_letter_code
_entity_poly.pdbx_strand_id
1 'polypeptide(L)'
;MGTLVTLAGLAWNPEISGILVVATGFVVLLGSVWFIIVTNSGIRLATLMAAAALMGWMAILGSAWWMYGSGWKGDDPSWKTVDINVGDLRASGLDSARLLPNSNEMPTAYELLLASGDVVAIANFATLPTADENPDLSAEALVELRADRQLRNETTTRSELAAVARNVTDAAGLRNLGPWRLLATTEAGDAQAQAAADVMSHPDLGFASSADYKLLDAYTMGGKPELEDDPNRLDRITLWITNTARITHPTRYTVVQLQGVLYQEVTPGEVPPRPVVDPEEPVVSVIMVRDLGWVRLRPALVTIGSFLIFLTLCYWLHVRDRELMSRREEFETAKA
;
A
#
# COMPACT_ATOMS: atom_id res chain seq x y z
N MET A 1 5.36 50.72 6.05
CA MET A 1 5.68 49.94 4.83
C MET A 1 6.57 48.73 5.11
N GLY A 2 7.69 48.86 5.84
CA GLY A 2 8.61 47.73 6.09
C GLY A 2 7.96 46.49 6.72
N THR A 3 7.10 46.65 7.74
CA THR A 3 6.37 45.55 8.40
C THR A 3 5.36 44.84 7.50
N LEU A 4 4.73 45.58 6.57
CA LEU A 4 3.78 45.00 5.60
C LEU A 4 4.52 44.23 4.50
N VAL A 5 5.71 44.69 4.10
CA VAL A 5 6.57 43.99 3.12
C VAL A 5 7.17 42.72 3.74
N THR A 6 7.56 42.73 5.02
CA THR A 6 8.01 41.51 5.71
C THR A 6 6.88 40.49 5.88
N LEU A 7 5.65 40.93 6.22
CA LEU A 7 4.49 40.04 6.31
C LEU A 7 4.10 39.44 4.95
N ALA A 8 4.17 40.22 3.88
CA ALA A 8 3.95 39.75 2.51
C ALA A 8 5.02 38.74 2.05
N GLY A 9 6.29 38.97 2.42
CA GLY A 9 7.39 38.04 2.14
C GLY A 9 7.29 36.72 2.91
N LEU A 10 6.79 36.76 4.15
CA LEU A 10 6.52 35.55 4.95
C LEU A 10 5.37 34.75 4.37
N ALA A 11 4.26 35.39 4.00
CA ALA A 11 3.09 34.73 3.42
C ALA A 11 3.38 34.03 2.08
N TRP A 12 4.38 34.50 1.32
CA TRP A 12 4.67 33.93 0.00
C TRP A 12 5.62 32.72 0.04
N ASN A 13 6.33 32.47 1.15
CA ASN A 13 7.10 31.24 1.32
C ASN A 13 6.46 30.31 2.36
N PRO A 14 5.79 29.23 1.93
CA PRO A 14 5.09 28.31 2.84
C PRO A 14 6.03 27.63 3.84
N GLU A 15 7.31 27.42 3.51
CA GLU A 15 8.29 26.81 4.42
C GLU A 15 8.62 27.73 5.60
N ILE A 16 8.89 29.00 5.30
CA ILE A 16 9.25 30.00 6.32
C ILE A 16 8.05 30.28 7.23
N SER A 17 6.86 30.44 6.62
CA SER A 17 5.61 30.57 7.38
C SER A 17 5.36 29.37 8.28
N GLY A 18 5.57 28.14 7.78
CA GLY A 18 5.42 26.92 8.57
C GLY A 18 6.34 26.90 9.79
N ILE A 19 7.62 27.20 9.62
CA ILE A 19 8.59 27.24 10.73
C ILE A 19 8.19 28.28 11.77
N LEU A 20 7.79 29.48 11.34
CA LEU A 20 7.39 30.55 12.26
C LEU A 20 6.11 30.23 13.03
N VAL A 21 5.13 29.58 12.40
CA VAL A 21 3.92 29.13 13.08
C VAL A 21 4.25 28.10 14.16
N VAL A 22 5.10 27.12 13.85
CA VAL A 22 5.55 26.11 14.83
C VAL A 22 6.35 26.76 15.96
N ALA A 23 7.28 27.66 15.64
CA ALA A 23 8.07 28.38 16.64
C ALA A 23 7.20 29.23 17.56
N THR A 24 6.23 29.96 17.01
CA THR A 24 5.27 30.77 17.78
C THR A 24 4.40 29.87 18.66
N GLY A 25 3.89 28.77 18.12
CA GLY A 25 3.12 27.77 18.88
C GLY A 25 3.91 27.19 20.04
N PHE A 26 5.20 26.86 19.82
CA PHE A 26 6.09 26.37 20.86
C PHE A 26 6.32 27.40 21.96
N VAL A 27 6.62 28.66 21.61
CA VAL A 27 6.83 29.74 22.58
C VAL A 27 5.57 30.03 23.38
N VAL A 28 4.40 30.04 22.75
CA VAL A 28 3.13 30.29 23.46
C VAL A 28 2.77 29.12 24.36
N LEU A 29 2.83 27.88 23.87
CA LEU A 29 2.46 26.68 24.62
C LEU A 29 3.43 26.42 25.78
N LEU A 30 4.72 26.30 25.51
CA LEU A 30 5.72 26.00 26.53
C LEU A 30 6.05 27.22 27.38
N GLY A 31 6.19 28.39 26.74
CA GLY A 31 6.59 29.62 27.41
C GLY A 31 5.53 30.12 28.39
N SER A 32 4.24 29.95 28.11
CA SER A 32 3.18 30.32 29.06
C SER A 32 3.25 29.48 30.34
N VAL A 33 3.33 28.16 30.22
CA VAL A 33 3.45 27.24 31.37
C VAL A 33 4.74 27.53 32.15
N TRP A 34 5.86 27.73 31.46
CA TRP A 34 7.13 28.08 32.09
C TRP A 34 7.04 29.40 32.85
N PHE A 35 6.48 30.46 32.24
CA PHE A 35 6.38 31.79 32.87
C PHE A 35 5.53 31.76 34.14
N ILE A 36 4.43 30.99 34.14
CA ILE A 36 3.58 30.80 35.33
C ILE A 36 4.35 30.12 36.46
N ILE A 37 5.21 29.14 36.17
CA ILE A 37 5.97 28.44 37.21
C ILE A 37 7.15 29.28 37.72
N VAL A 38 7.79 30.06 36.83
CA VAL A 38 8.92 30.93 37.18
C VAL A 38 8.57 31.92 38.28
N THR A 39 7.37 32.51 38.23
CA THR A 39 6.96 33.55 39.19
C THR A 39 6.89 33.05 40.63
N ASN A 40 6.70 31.75 40.86
CA ASN A 40 6.60 31.15 42.19
C ASN A 40 7.86 30.34 42.59
N SER A 41 8.47 29.62 41.63
CA SER A 41 9.49 28.61 41.92
C SER A 41 10.92 29.00 41.52
N GLY A 42 11.08 30.15 40.85
CA GLY A 42 12.35 30.61 40.31
C GLY A 42 12.76 29.89 39.02
N ILE A 43 13.68 30.51 38.29
CA ILE A 43 13.99 30.14 36.90
C ILE A 43 14.56 28.72 36.73
N ARG A 44 15.42 28.27 37.66
CA ARG A 44 16.09 26.97 37.56
C ARG A 44 15.11 25.81 37.70
N LEU A 45 14.24 25.86 38.72
CA LEU A 45 13.24 24.82 38.95
C LEU A 45 12.17 24.83 37.86
N ALA A 46 11.68 26.02 37.52
CA ALA A 46 10.65 26.16 36.48
C ALA A 46 11.11 25.60 35.13
N THR A 47 12.38 25.80 34.76
CA THR A 47 12.94 25.24 33.53
C THR A 47 12.99 23.72 33.54
N LEU A 48 13.42 23.10 34.64
CA LEU A 48 13.43 21.63 34.77
C LEU A 48 12.02 21.03 34.72
N MET A 49 11.06 21.65 35.42
CA MET A 49 9.66 21.18 35.43
C MET A 49 9.00 21.33 34.07
N ALA A 50 9.14 22.49 33.41
CA ALA A 50 8.55 22.72 32.09
C ALA A 50 9.18 21.81 31.02
N ALA A 51 10.50 21.61 31.04
CA ALA A 51 11.18 20.68 30.14
C ALA A 51 10.73 19.23 30.39
N ALA A 52 10.58 18.81 31.65
CA ALA A 52 10.07 17.48 31.98
C ALA A 52 8.63 17.30 31.47
N ALA A 53 7.76 18.27 31.72
CA ALA A 53 6.37 18.23 31.23
C ALA A 53 6.31 18.14 29.69
N LEU A 54 7.13 18.90 28.98
CA LEU A 54 7.22 18.84 27.51
C LEU A 54 7.66 17.45 27.04
N MET A 55 8.72 16.90 27.62
CA MET A 55 9.25 15.58 27.22
C MET A 55 8.27 14.45 27.55
N GLY A 56 7.57 14.54 28.68
CA GLY A 56 6.48 13.62 29.03
C GLY A 56 5.32 13.71 28.04
N TRP A 57 4.92 14.93 27.65
CA TRP A 57 3.90 15.14 26.62
C TRP A 57 4.33 14.60 25.24
N MET A 58 5.58 14.84 24.84
CA MET A 58 6.15 14.29 23.61
C MET A 58 6.24 12.77 23.63
N ALA A 59 6.51 12.16 24.79
CA ALA A 59 6.46 10.70 24.94
C ALA A 59 5.04 10.14 24.78
N ILE A 60 4.02 10.84 25.29
CA ILE A 60 2.60 10.45 25.12
C ILE A 60 2.18 10.58 23.66
N LEU A 61 2.46 11.72 23.01
CA LEU A 61 2.16 11.91 21.59
C LEU A 61 2.92 10.92 20.70
N GLY A 62 4.22 10.73 20.96
CA GLY A 62 5.04 9.75 20.27
C GLY A 62 4.45 8.35 20.39
N SER A 63 3.98 7.96 21.57
CA SER A 63 3.35 6.65 21.79
C SER A 63 2.09 6.49 20.93
N ALA A 64 1.24 7.51 20.85
CA ALA A 64 0.08 7.52 19.97
C ALA A 64 0.49 7.43 18.48
N TRP A 65 1.47 8.23 18.06
CA TRP A 65 2.00 8.21 16.69
C TRP A 65 2.63 6.85 16.33
N TRP A 66 3.33 6.22 17.26
CA TRP A 66 3.90 4.90 17.08
C TRP A 66 2.82 3.83 16.94
N MET A 67 1.78 3.87 17.78
CA MET A 67 0.67 2.92 17.73
C MET A 67 -0.13 3.03 16.43
N TYR A 68 -0.45 4.25 16.01
CA TYR A 68 -1.28 4.51 14.83
C TYR A 68 -0.49 4.64 13.52
N GLY A 69 0.84 4.77 13.57
CA GLY A 69 1.66 5.04 12.39
C GLY A 69 1.37 6.42 11.78
N SER A 70 1.15 7.44 12.62
CA SER A 70 0.81 8.80 12.23
C SER A 70 1.88 9.81 12.66
N GLY A 71 1.64 11.10 12.41
CA GLY A 71 2.59 12.16 12.75
C GLY A 71 3.80 12.17 11.82
N TRP A 72 5.00 12.35 12.37
CA TRP A 72 6.25 12.24 11.60
C TRP A 72 6.60 10.77 11.32
N LYS A 73 5.78 10.15 10.46
CA LYS A 73 5.95 8.76 10.05
C LYS A 73 7.06 8.61 9.01
N GLY A 74 7.59 7.39 8.91
CA GLY A 74 8.47 6.98 7.81
C GLY A 74 7.69 6.72 6.52
N ASP A 75 8.38 6.16 5.53
CA ASP A 75 7.77 5.91 4.22
C ASP A 75 6.68 4.84 4.31
N ASP A 76 5.59 5.07 3.57
CA ASP A 76 4.47 4.15 3.46
C ASP A 76 4.81 2.94 2.58
N PRO A 77 4.15 1.78 2.77
CA PRO A 77 4.35 0.63 1.91
C PRO A 77 4.01 0.95 0.45
N SER A 78 4.90 0.60 -0.47
CA SER A 78 4.71 0.80 -1.90
C SER A 78 5.26 -0.37 -2.71
N TRP A 79 4.75 -0.55 -3.93
CA TRP A 79 5.34 -1.46 -4.89
C TRP A 79 6.55 -0.78 -5.55
N LYS A 80 7.65 -1.52 -5.68
CA LYS A 80 8.87 -1.06 -6.36
C LYS A 80 9.18 -2.01 -7.49
N THR A 81 9.27 -1.50 -8.71
CA THR A 81 9.70 -2.30 -9.85
C THR A 81 11.15 -2.72 -9.71
N VAL A 82 11.37 -4.02 -9.84
CA VAL A 82 12.67 -4.67 -9.80
C VAL A 82 13.16 -4.91 -11.22
N ASP A 83 12.27 -5.34 -12.11
CA ASP A 83 12.58 -5.67 -13.49
C ASP A 83 11.32 -5.52 -14.37
N ILE A 84 11.50 -5.13 -15.63
CA ILE A 84 10.45 -5.12 -16.64
C ILE A 84 10.94 -5.99 -17.80
N ASN A 85 10.32 -7.15 -17.95
CA ASN A 85 10.68 -8.12 -18.97
C ASN A 85 9.70 -8.04 -20.14
N VAL A 86 10.21 -8.15 -21.37
CA VAL A 86 9.40 -8.18 -22.60
C VAL A 86 9.51 -9.56 -23.24
N GLY A 87 8.38 -10.26 -23.34
CA GLY A 87 8.26 -11.56 -23.99
C GLY A 87 8.57 -12.73 -23.07
N ASP A 88 9.85 -13.07 -22.88
CA ASP A 88 10.28 -14.29 -22.19
C ASP A 88 10.71 -14.04 -20.74
N LEU A 89 9.86 -14.44 -19.79
CA LEU A 89 10.14 -14.35 -18.34
C LEU A 89 11.40 -15.11 -17.93
N ARG A 90 11.86 -16.10 -18.71
CA ARG A 90 13.11 -16.83 -18.42
C ARG A 90 14.35 -15.95 -18.55
N ALA A 91 14.26 -14.83 -19.26
CA ALA A 91 15.32 -13.82 -19.34
C ALA A 91 15.30 -12.80 -18.17
N SER A 92 14.33 -12.90 -17.25
CA SER A 92 14.19 -12.00 -16.10
C SER A 92 15.48 -11.90 -15.27
N GLY A 93 15.81 -10.71 -14.78
CA GLY A 93 16.88 -10.49 -13.81
C GLY A 93 16.61 -11.14 -12.45
N LEU A 94 15.34 -11.39 -12.13
CA LEU A 94 14.93 -12.13 -10.93
C LEU A 94 14.80 -13.62 -11.24
N ASP A 95 15.65 -14.45 -10.61
CA ASP A 95 15.65 -15.91 -10.80
C ASP A 95 14.31 -16.57 -10.46
N SER A 96 13.61 -16.08 -9.44
CA SER A 96 12.31 -16.63 -9.05
C SER A 96 11.20 -16.33 -10.06
N ALA A 97 11.29 -15.23 -10.81
CA ALA A 97 10.34 -14.93 -11.89
C ALA A 97 10.50 -15.88 -13.08
N ARG A 98 11.69 -16.44 -13.32
CA ARG A 98 11.93 -17.43 -14.38
C ARG A 98 11.20 -18.77 -14.15
N LEU A 99 10.72 -18.99 -12.92
CA LEU A 99 9.93 -20.18 -12.56
C LEU A 99 8.45 -20.04 -12.94
N LEU A 100 7.98 -18.83 -13.22
CA LEU A 100 6.63 -18.60 -13.74
C LEU A 100 6.60 -18.96 -15.23
N PRO A 101 5.68 -19.83 -15.68
CA PRO A 101 5.52 -20.12 -17.11
C PRO A 101 5.17 -18.85 -17.90
N ASN A 102 5.54 -18.81 -19.17
CA ASN A 102 5.16 -17.69 -20.03
C ASN A 102 3.65 -17.72 -20.29
N SER A 103 3.05 -16.56 -20.60
CA SER A 103 1.60 -16.46 -20.77
C SER A 103 1.07 -17.37 -21.89
N ASN A 104 1.83 -17.51 -22.98
CA ASN A 104 1.51 -18.35 -24.14
C ASN A 104 1.66 -19.87 -23.88
N GLU A 105 2.30 -20.28 -22.80
CA GLU A 105 2.44 -21.71 -22.42
C GLU A 105 1.25 -22.20 -21.58
N MET A 106 0.35 -21.28 -21.22
CA MET A 106 -0.80 -21.55 -20.36
C MET A 106 -2.10 -21.39 -21.14
N PRO A 107 -3.12 -22.20 -20.84
CA PRO A 107 -4.44 -22.06 -21.46
C PRO A 107 -5.06 -20.71 -21.10
N THR A 108 -5.83 -20.17 -22.04
CA THR A 108 -6.59 -18.94 -21.82
C THR A 108 -7.69 -19.15 -20.76
N ALA A 109 -8.21 -18.06 -20.18
CA ALA A 109 -9.29 -18.17 -19.20
C ALA A 109 -10.54 -18.85 -19.77
N TYR A 110 -10.85 -18.58 -21.04
CA TYR A 110 -11.98 -19.18 -21.73
C TYR A 110 -11.78 -20.68 -21.97
N GLU A 111 -10.59 -21.11 -22.38
CA GLU A 111 -10.26 -22.53 -22.53
C GLU A 111 -10.32 -23.27 -21.19
N LEU A 112 -9.82 -22.65 -20.12
CA LEU A 112 -9.91 -23.20 -18.76
C LEU A 112 -11.36 -23.39 -18.31
N LEU A 113 -12.21 -22.41 -18.59
CA LEU A 113 -13.63 -22.48 -18.29
C LEU A 113 -14.28 -23.65 -19.01
N LEU A 114 -14.07 -23.79 -20.32
CA LEU A 114 -14.62 -24.90 -21.10
C LEU A 114 -14.10 -26.26 -20.63
N ALA A 115 -12.79 -26.36 -20.34
CA ALA A 115 -12.16 -27.58 -19.87
C ALA A 115 -12.63 -28.01 -18.47
N SER A 116 -13.02 -27.05 -17.62
CA SER A 116 -13.48 -27.33 -16.25
C SER A 116 -14.80 -28.09 -16.18
N GLY A 117 -15.68 -27.92 -17.19
CA GLY A 117 -17.03 -28.47 -17.16
C GLY A 117 -17.92 -27.94 -16.04
N ASP A 118 -17.52 -26.87 -15.33
CA ASP A 118 -18.33 -26.28 -14.26
C ASP A 118 -19.55 -25.58 -14.87
N VAL A 119 -20.71 -26.19 -14.65
CA VAL A 119 -22.00 -25.72 -15.19
C VAL A 119 -22.31 -24.29 -14.74
N VAL A 120 -21.96 -23.92 -13.50
CA VAL A 120 -22.25 -22.58 -12.97
C VAL A 120 -21.34 -21.54 -13.59
N ALA A 121 -20.03 -21.84 -13.69
CA ALA A 121 -19.09 -20.93 -14.31
C ALA A 121 -19.40 -20.75 -15.81
N ILE A 122 -19.66 -21.85 -16.53
CA ILE A 122 -20.04 -21.84 -17.95
C ILE A 122 -21.34 -21.05 -18.16
N ALA A 123 -22.34 -21.22 -17.28
CA ALA A 123 -23.58 -20.46 -17.36
C ALA A 123 -23.35 -18.94 -17.25
N ASN A 124 -22.39 -18.50 -16.43
CA ASN A 124 -22.08 -17.08 -16.24
C ASN A 124 -21.20 -16.50 -17.38
N PHE A 125 -20.24 -17.27 -17.87
CA PHE A 125 -19.14 -16.76 -18.71
C PHE A 125 -19.11 -17.30 -20.15
N ALA A 126 -19.85 -18.34 -20.49
CA ALA A 126 -19.82 -18.94 -21.83
C ALA A 126 -21.20 -19.03 -22.49
N THR A 127 -22.25 -18.49 -21.87
CA THR A 127 -23.58 -18.43 -22.46
C THR A 127 -23.70 -17.31 -23.49
N LEU A 128 -24.20 -17.69 -24.67
CA LEU A 128 -24.47 -16.78 -25.78
C LEU A 128 -25.97 -16.48 -25.88
N PRO A 129 -26.38 -15.22 -26.15
CA PRO A 129 -27.78 -14.84 -26.23
C PRO A 129 -28.57 -15.67 -27.25
N THR A 130 -29.76 -16.13 -26.88
CA THR A 130 -30.64 -16.87 -27.79
C THR A 130 -31.72 -15.99 -28.41
N ALA A 131 -32.30 -16.45 -29.54
CA ALA A 131 -33.39 -15.73 -30.20
C ALA A 131 -34.66 -15.68 -29.34
N ASP A 132 -34.90 -16.73 -28.55
CA ASP A 132 -36.04 -16.82 -27.64
C ASP A 132 -35.95 -15.79 -26.49
N GLU A 133 -34.73 -15.52 -26.02
CA GLU A 133 -34.45 -14.50 -25.00
C GLU A 133 -34.49 -13.07 -25.55
N ASN A 134 -34.35 -12.90 -26.87
CA ASN A 134 -34.27 -11.59 -27.53
C ASN A 134 -35.22 -11.51 -28.73
N PRO A 135 -36.55 -11.60 -28.51
CA PRO A 135 -37.53 -11.65 -29.58
C PRO A 135 -37.61 -10.34 -30.40
N ASP A 136 -37.17 -9.23 -29.82
CA ASP A 136 -37.23 -7.90 -30.43
C ASP A 136 -36.03 -7.58 -31.34
N LEU A 137 -34.99 -8.42 -31.36
CA LEU A 137 -33.79 -8.22 -32.19
C LEU A 137 -33.95 -8.85 -33.58
N SER A 138 -33.45 -8.16 -34.60
CA SER A 138 -33.30 -8.75 -35.94
C SER A 138 -32.27 -9.88 -35.92
N ALA A 139 -32.35 -10.80 -36.88
CA ALA A 139 -31.38 -11.90 -36.99
C ALA A 139 -29.94 -11.41 -37.13
N GLU A 140 -29.72 -10.30 -37.83
CA GLU A 140 -28.41 -9.66 -38.00
C GLU A 140 -27.90 -9.08 -36.68
N ALA A 141 -28.74 -8.33 -35.95
CA ALA A 141 -28.39 -7.76 -34.66
C ALA A 141 -28.10 -8.84 -33.61
N LEU A 142 -28.78 -9.99 -33.66
CA LEU A 142 -28.51 -11.12 -32.78
C LEU A 142 -27.14 -11.76 -33.06
N VAL A 143 -26.72 -11.85 -34.33
CA VAL A 143 -25.39 -12.36 -34.70
C VAL A 143 -24.30 -11.41 -34.18
N GLU A 144 -24.48 -10.10 -34.34
CA GLU A 144 -23.55 -9.11 -33.82
C GLU A 144 -23.42 -9.17 -32.28
N LEU A 145 -24.55 -9.25 -31.58
CA LEU A 145 -24.58 -9.39 -30.13
C LEU A 145 -23.87 -10.66 -29.65
N ARG A 146 -24.06 -11.78 -30.35
CA ARG A 146 -23.37 -13.04 -30.05
C ARG A 146 -21.86 -12.92 -30.28
N ALA A 147 -21.45 -12.24 -31.35
CA ALA A 147 -20.04 -12.00 -31.62
C ALA A 147 -19.39 -11.13 -30.54
N ASP A 148 -20.02 -10.03 -30.10
CA ASP A 148 -19.52 -9.22 -28.97
C ASP A 148 -19.45 -10.05 -27.67
N ARG A 149 -20.49 -10.84 -27.38
CA ARG A 149 -20.51 -11.69 -26.18
C ARG A 149 -19.36 -12.70 -26.22
N GLN A 150 -19.13 -13.34 -27.36
CA GLN A 150 -18.06 -14.31 -27.55
C GLN A 150 -16.69 -13.65 -27.40
N LEU A 151 -16.48 -12.49 -28.04
CA LEU A 151 -15.24 -11.73 -27.92
C LEU A 151 -14.94 -11.35 -26.45
N ARG A 152 -15.95 -10.93 -25.68
CA ARG A 152 -15.76 -10.65 -24.25
C ARG A 152 -15.32 -11.89 -23.48
N ASN A 153 -15.90 -13.05 -23.79
CA ASN A 153 -15.57 -14.30 -23.11
C ASN A 153 -14.13 -14.73 -23.42
N GLU A 154 -13.72 -14.65 -24.69
CA GLU A 154 -12.37 -14.99 -25.14
C GLU A 154 -11.30 -14.03 -24.61
N THR A 155 -11.64 -12.74 -24.48
CA THR A 155 -10.72 -11.72 -23.98
C THR A 155 -10.65 -11.66 -22.44
N THR A 156 -11.47 -12.42 -21.73
CA THR A 156 -11.44 -12.48 -20.25
C THR A 156 -10.10 -13.03 -19.76
N THR A 157 -9.51 -12.39 -18.75
CA THR A 157 -8.20 -12.82 -18.21
C THR A 157 -8.35 -13.88 -17.11
N ARG A 158 -7.25 -14.57 -16.76
CA ARG A 158 -7.28 -15.59 -15.71
C ARG A 158 -7.49 -14.95 -14.35
N SER A 159 -6.92 -13.77 -14.11
CA SER A 159 -7.15 -12.96 -12.91
C SER A 159 -8.62 -12.50 -12.80
N GLU A 160 -9.28 -12.18 -13.91
CA GLU A 160 -10.71 -11.86 -13.94
C GLU A 160 -11.55 -13.10 -13.63
N LEU A 161 -11.21 -14.25 -14.22
CA LEU A 161 -11.86 -15.52 -13.92
C LEU A 161 -11.70 -15.91 -12.44
N ALA A 162 -10.50 -15.75 -11.86
CA ALA A 162 -10.23 -16.03 -10.45
C ALA A 162 -11.02 -15.15 -9.47
N ALA A 163 -11.49 -13.97 -9.90
CA ALA A 163 -12.31 -13.08 -9.09
C ALA A 163 -13.75 -13.59 -8.93
N VAL A 164 -14.24 -14.39 -9.89
CA VAL A 164 -15.64 -14.85 -9.91
C VAL A 164 -15.75 -16.37 -9.72
N ALA A 165 -14.90 -17.14 -10.38
CA ALA A 165 -14.88 -18.60 -10.36
C ALA A 165 -13.48 -19.13 -9.99
N ARG A 166 -13.03 -18.80 -8.78
CA ARG A 166 -11.71 -19.23 -8.26
C ARG A 166 -11.53 -20.75 -8.26
N ASN A 167 -12.60 -21.50 -8.06
CA ASN A 167 -12.59 -22.96 -8.10
C ASN A 167 -12.09 -23.51 -9.46
N VAL A 168 -12.43 -22.85 -10.57
CA VAL A 168 -11.96 -23.23 -11.92
C VAL A 168 -10.46 -23.00 -12.06
N THR A 169 -9.97 -21.84 -11.62
CA THR A 169 -8.53 -21.50 -11.68
C THR A 169 -7.70 -22.36 -10.74
N ASP A 170 -8.23 -22.70 -9.57
CA ASP A 170 -7.56 -23.54 -8.58
C ASP A 170 -7.50 -25.00 -9.03
N ALA A 171 -8.58 -25.52 -9.64
CA ALA A 171 -8.59 -26.85 -10.26
C ALA A 171 -7.58 -26.97 -11.42
N ALA A 172 -7.33 -25.86 -12.12
CA ALA A 172 -6.29 -25.76 -13.15
C ALA A 172 -4.87 -25.62 -12.58
N GLY A 173 -4.70 -25.60 -11.26
CA GLY A 173 -3.39 -25.53 -10.60
C GLY A 173 -2.79 -24.12 -10.55
N LEU A 174 -3.53 -23.07 -10.92
CA LEU A 174 -3.01 -21.69 -10.97
C LEU A 174 -2.70 -21.11 -9.57
N ARG A 175 -3.14 -21.78 -8.50
CA ARG A 175 -2.80 -21.43 -7.12
C ARG A 175 -1.35 -21.81 -6.75
N ASN A 176 -0.77 -22.79 -7.45
CA ASN A 176 0.54 -23.37 -7.15
C ASN A 176 1.39 -23.54 -8.44
N LEU A 177 1.65 -22.42 -9.12
CA LEU A 177 2.57 -22.37 -10.27
C LEU A 177 4.02 -22.28 -9.78
N GLY A 178 4.51 -23.38 -9.21
CA GLY A 178 5.78 -23.39 -8.48
C GLY A 178 5.68 -22.49 -7.24
N PRO A 179 6.50 -21.43 -7.11
CA PRO A 179 6.39 -20.49 -5.99
C PRO A 179 5.34 -19.39 -6.21
N TRP A 180 4.69 -19.34 -7.38
CA TRP A 180 3.74 -18.30 -7.76
C TRP A 180 2.29 -18.73 -7.60
N ARG A 181 1.46 -17.78 -7.20
CA ARG A 181 0.00 -17.92 -7.12
C ARG A 181 -0.66 -16.84 -7.96
N LEU A 182 -1.63 -17.21 -8.80
CA LEU A 182 -2.48 -16.24 -9.50
C LEU A 182 -3.26 -15.38 -8.49
N LEU A 183 -3.28 -14.07 -8.70
CA LEU A 183 -4.11 -13.12 -7.97
C LEU A 183 -5.39 -12.85 -8.74
N ALA A 184 -6.52 -12.80 -8.03
CA ALA A 184 -7.75 -12.25 -8.57
C ALA A 184 -7.61 -10.73 -8.81
N THR A 185 -8.35 -10.17 -9.76
CA THR A 185 -8.37 -8.70 -9.99
C THR A 185 -8.77 -7.91 -8.74
N THR A 186 -9.59 -8.49 -7.87
CA THR A 186 -9.97 -7.92 -6.56
C THR A 186 -8.82 -7.78 -5.58
N GLU A 187 -7.77 -8.60 -5.73
CA GLU A 187 -6.56 -8.58 -4.88
C GLU A 187 -5.39 -7.86 -5.55
N ALA A 188 -5.36 -7.81 -6.88
CA ALA A 188 -4.25 -7.30 -7.67
C ALA A 188 -4.28 -5.80 -7.95
N GLY A 189 -5.39 -5.10 -7.64
CA GLY A 189 -5.62 -3.72 -8.08
C GLY A 189 -4.51 -2.72 -7.75
N ASP A 190 -3.93 -2.77 -6.55
CA ASP A 190 -2.82 -1.89 -6.14
C ASP A 190 -1.54 -2.17 -6.95
N ALA A 191 -1.23 -3.45 -7.18
CA ALA A 191 -0.07 -3.84 -7.98
C ALA A 191 -0.26 -3.49 -9.47
N GLN A 192 -1.47 -3.68 -10.00
CA GLN A 192 -1.81 -3.34 -11.39
C GLN A 192 -1.70 -1.84 -11.65
N ALA A 193 -2.15 -1.02 -10.69
CA ALA A 193 -2.03 0.44 -10.80
C ALA A 193 -0.57 0.90 -10.81
N GLN A 194 0.29 0.33 -9.96
CA GLN A 194 1.71 0.65 -9.98
C GLN A 194 2.38 0.17 -11.28
N ALA A 195 2.08 -1.05 -11.73
CA ALA A 195 2.65 -1.59 -12.98
C ALA A 195 2.30 -0.71 -14.19
N ALA A 196 1.04 -0.28 -14.28
CA ALA A 196 0.56 0.65 -15.30
C ALA A 196 1.35 1.96 -15.29
N ALA A 197 1.55 2.56 -14.12
CA ALA A 197 2.32 3.79 -13.98
C ALA A 197 3.80 3.59 -14.39
N ASP A 198 4.41 2.48 -13.97
CA ASP A 198 5.82 2.20 -14.26
C ASP A 198 6.04 1.94 -15.76
N VAL A 199 5.13 1.25 -16.43
CA VAL A 199 5.20 1.01 -17.88
C VAL A 199 5.05 2.31 -18.68
N MET A 200 4.09 3.17 -18.32
CA MET A 200 3.94 4.49 -18.96
C MET A 200 5.15 5.41 -18.73
N SER A 201 5.92 5.18 -17.66
CA SER A 201 7.14 5.94 -17.39
C SER A 201 8.34 5.51 -18.26
N HIS A 202 8.22 4.43 -19.03
CA HIS A 202 9.25 3.91 -19.94
C HIS A 202 8.82 4.06 -21.41
N PRO A 203 9.22 5.15 -22.10
CA PRO A 203 8.85 5.39 -23.50
C PRO A 203 9.30 4.29 -24.47
N ASP A 204 10.37 3.57 -24.13
CA ASP A 204 10.93 2.49 -24.94
C ASP A 204 9.97 1.31 -25.14
N LEU A 205 8.97 1.16 -24.26
CA LEU A 205 7.94 0.12 -24.34
C LEU A 205 6.78 0.50 -25.28
N GLY A 206 6.70 1.75 -25.74
CA GLY A 206 5.69 2.19 -26.70
C GLY A 206 4.29 2.47 -26.13
N PHE A 207 4.10 2.42 -24.81
CA PHE A 207 2.80 2.71 -24.18
C PHE A 207 2.72 4.17 -23.70
N ALA A 208 1.87 4.98 -24.34
CA ALA A 208 1.67 6.37 -23.97
C ALA A 208 0.42 6.59 -23.10
N SER A 209 -0.56 5.69 -23.22
CA SER A 209 -1.87 5.78 -22.57
C SER A 209 -2.32 4.42 -22.05
N SER A 210 -3.23 4.43 -21.07
CA SER A 210 -3.92 3.22 -20.62
C SER A 210 -4.81 2.58 -21.68
N ALA A 211 -5.01 3.23 -22.82
CA ALA A 211 -5.74 2.67 -23.96
C ALA A 211 -4.86 1.78 -24.85
N ASP A 212 -3.53 1.90 -24.76
CA ASP A 212 -2.59 1.24 -25.67
C ASP A 212 -2.30 -0.21 -25.26
N TYR A 213 -2.67 -0.60 -24.04
CA TYR A 213 -2.43 -1.91 -23.49
C TYR A 213 -3.61 -2.45 -22.70
N LYS A 214 -3.65 -3.77 -22.57
CA LYS A 214 -4.56 -4.48 -21.68
C LYS A 214 -3.78 -5.15 -20.57
N LEU A 215 -4.24 -4.97 -19.33
CA LEU A 215 -3.76 -5.74 -18.18
C LEU A 215 -4.26 -7.18 -18.31
N LEU A 216 -3.34 -8.13 -18.29
CA LEU A 216 -3.64 -9.55 -18.36
C LEU A 216 -3.83 -10.10 -16.94
N ASP A 217 -2.78 -10.70 -16.40
CA ASP A 217 -2.81 -11.46 -15.15
C ASP A 217 -1.78 -10.95 -14.17
N ALA A 218 -2.10 -11.10 -12.89
CA ALA A 218 -1.20 -10.78 -11.80
C ALA A 218 -0.88 -12.05 -10.99
N TYR A 219 0.39 -12.22 -10.62
CA TYR A 219 0.87 -13.34 -9.82
C TYR A 219 1.61 -12.82 -8.61
N THR A 220 1.50 -13.51 -7.48
CA THR A 220 2.23 -13.18 -6.25
C THR A 220 3.11 -14.33 -5.80
N MET A 221 4.24 -14.01 -5.20
CA MET A 221 5.13 -14.95 -4.54
C MET A 221 5.55 -14.41 -3.16
N GLY A 222 5.65 -15.29 -2.18
CA GLY A 222 6.10 -14.95 -0.83
C GLY A 222 5.06 -14.15 -0.04
N GLY A 223 5.53 -13.23 0.79
CA GLY A 223 4.66 -12.51 1.73
C GLY A 223 4.23 -13.35 2.93
N LYS A 224 3.37 -12.77 3.77
CA LYS A 224 2.86 -13.45 4.96
C LYS A 224 1.88 -14.55 4.53
N PRO A 225 1.86 -15.70 5.23
CA PRO A 225 0.84 -16.70 4.98
C PRO A 225 -0.54 -16.07 5.16
N GLU A 226 -1.38 -16.28 4.15
CA GLU A 226 -2.78 -15.89 4.15
C GLU A 226 -3.63 -17.06 4.63
N LEU A 227 -4.86 -16.74 4.99
CA LEU A 227 -5.83 -17.71 5.45
C LEU A 227 -6.35 -18.51 4.22
N GLU A 228 -6.55 -19.82 4.38
CA GLU A 228 -7.17 -20.66 3.35
C GLU A 228 -8.63 -20.24 3.12
N ASP A 229 -9.24 -20.67 2.00
CA ASP A 229 -10.57 -20.22 1.58
C ASP A 229 -11.70 -20.69 2.52
N ASP A 230 -11.54 -21.84 3.19
CA ASP A 230 -12.46 -22.33 4.23
C ASP A 230 -11.73 -22.60 5.56
N PRO A 231 -11.38 -21.54 6.32
CA PRO A 231 -10.52 -21.67 7.47
C PRO A 231 -11.32 -21.88 8.75
N ASN A 232 -10.92 -22.89 9.52
CA ASN A 232 -11.51 -23.13 10.83
C ASN A 232 -11.12 -22.03 11.83
N ARG A 233 -11.86 -21.95 12.94
CA ARG A 233 -11.55 -21.01 14.04
C ARG A 233 -10.13 -21.20 14.57
N LEU A 234 -9.66 -22.44 14.63
CA LEU A 234 -8.31 -22.75 15.08
C LEU A 234 -7.25 -22.27 14.10
N ASP A 235 -7.47 -22.37 12.80
CA ASP A 235 -6.54 -21.88 11.77
C ASP A 235 -6.37 -20.37 11.86
N ARG A 236 -7.46 -19.64 12.10
CA ARG A 236 -7.43 -18.19 12.34
C ARG A 236 -6.58 -17.81 13.55
N ILE A 237 -6.77 -18.53 14.66
CA ILE A 237 -6.04 -18.27 15.91
C ILE A 237 -4.56 -18.60 15.72
N THR A 238 -4.25 -19.77 15.14
CA THR A 238 -2.87 -20.20 14.88
C THR A 238 -2.17 -19.23 13.92
N LEU A 239 -2.85 -18.81 12.85
CA LEU A 239 -2.29 -17.83 11.92
C LEU A 239 -2.02 -16.48 12.60
N TRP A 240 -2.94 -16.03 13.44
CA TRP A 240 -2.76 -14.79 14.21
C TRP A 240 -1.53 -14.88 15.14
N ILE A 241 -1.37 -15.98 15.89
CA ILE A 241 -0.22 -16.19 16.79
C ILE A 241 1.08 -16.25 15.99
N THR A 242 1.13 -17.08 14.94
CA THR A 242 2.34 -17.27 14.14
C THR A 242 2.76 -16.01 13.40
N ASN A 243 1.80 -15.24 12.86
CA ASN A 243 2.08 -13.95 12.22
C ASN A 243 2.52 -12.88 13.21
N THR A 244 2.05 -12.93 14.47
CA THR A 244 2.49 -12.01 15.54
C THR A 244 3.90 -12.34 16.02
N ALA A 245 4.24 -13.63 16.12
CA ALA A 245 5.58 -14.08 16.50
C ALA A 245 6.64 -13.83 15.42
N ARG A 246 6.23 -13.57 14.17
CA ARG A 246 7.15 -13.34 13.05
C ARG A 246 7.66 -11.89 13.05
N ILE A 247 8.82 -11.69 13.68
CA ILE A 247 9.48 -10.37 13.80
C ILE A 247 9.88 -9.81 12.43
N THR A 248 10.39 -10.65 11.54
CA THR A 248 10.81 -10.25 10.19
C THR A 248 9.69 -10.42 9.18
N HIS A 249 9.52 -9.44 8.30
CA HIS A 249 8.53 -9.55 7.23
C HIS A 249 9.10 -10.31 6.03
N PRO A 250 8.45 -11.41 5.58
CA PRO A 250 8.85 -12.07 4.34
C PRO A 250 8.60 -11.14 3.15
N THR A 251 9.58 -11.05 2.25
CA THR A 251 9.47 -10.26 1.02
C THR A 251 8.36 -10.82 0.14
N ARG A 252 7.51 -9.93 -0.40
CA ARG A 252 6.46 -10.29 -1.35
C ARG A 252 6.84 -9.77 -2.72
N TYR A 253 6.88 -10.65 -3.71
CA TYR A 253 7.03 -10.27 -5.10
C TYR A 253 5.68 -10.39 -5.80
N THR A 254 5.46 -9.56 -6.80
CA THR A 254 4.31 -9.66 -7.68
C THR A 254 4.76 -9.44 -9.12
N VAL A 255 4.16 -10.19 -10.04
CA VAL A 255 4.33 -10.00 -11.48
C VAL A 255 2.99 -9.54 -12.01
N VAL A 256 2.98 -8.44 -12.77
CA VAL A 256 1.80 -7.99 -13.51
C VAL A 256 2.12 -8.06 -14.99
N GLN A 257 1.30 -8.81 -15.72
CA GLN A 257 1.43 -8.97 -17.16
C GLN A 257 0.52 -7.99 -17.89
N LEU A 258 1.02 -7.41 -18.96
CA LEU A 258 0.31 -6.52 -19.86
C LEU A 258 0.75 -6.76 -21.30
N GLN A 259 -0.12 -6.46 -22.24
CA GLN A 259 0.14 -6.66 -23.67
C GLN A 259 -0.50 -5.53 -24.47
N GLY A 260 0.12 -5.19 -25.60
CA GLY A 260 -0.39 -4.18 -26.52
C GLY A 260 -1.78 -4.54 -27.04
N VAL A 261 -2.55 -3.50 -27.35
CA VAL A 261 -3.91 -3.60 -27.88
C VAL A 261 -3.90 -3.14 -29.34
N LEU A 262 -4.65 -3.83 -30.19
CA LEU A 262 -4.84 -3.41 -31.58
C LEU A 262 -5.50 -2.02 -31.61
N TYR A 263 -5.00 -1.14 -32.47
CA TYR A 263 -5.63 0.17 -32.67
C TYR A 263 -7.05 -0.01 -33.23
N GLN A 264 -8.04 0.50 -32.50
CA GLN A 264 -9.44 0.49 -32.91
C GLN A 264 -9.89 1.95 -33.09
N GLU A 265 -10.40 2.27 -34.27
CA GLU A 265 -10.95 3.60 -34.54
C GLU A 265 -12.20 3.83 -33.67
N VAL A 266 -12.19 4.89 -32.87
CA VAL A 266 -13.33 5.26 -32.03
C VAL A 266 -14.17 6.29 -32.78
N THR A 267 -15.32 5.88 -33.31
CA THR A 267 -16.26 6.81 -33.93
C THR A 267 -16.85 7.75 -32.86
N PRO A 268 -16.84 9.09 -33.07
CA PRO A 268 -17.42 10.02 -32.11
C PRO A 268 -18.92 9.75 -31.88
N GLY A 269 -19.30 9.44 -30.64
CA GLY A 269 -20.69 9.20 -30.24
C GLY A 269 -21.08 7.73 -30.10
N GLU A 270 -20.23 6.79 -30.52
CA GLU A 270 -20.41 5.36 -30.26
C GLU A 270 -19.73 4.95 -28.95
N VAL A 271 -20.14 3.81 -28.40
CA VAL A 271 -19.50 3.24 -27.21
C VAL A 271 -18.08 2.81 -27.62
N PRO A 272 -17.02 3.21 -26.89
CA PRO A 272 -15.67 2.77 -27.19
C PRO A 272 -15.61 1.25 -27.30
N PRO A 273 -15.05 0.72 -28.40
CA PRO A 273 -14.98 -0.72 -28.60
C PRO A 273 -14.03 -1.33 -27.57
N ARG A 274 -14.25 -2.60 -27.23
CA ARG A 274 -13.48 -3.26 -26.16
C ARG A 274 -12.02 -3.44 -26.62
N PRO A 275 -11.04 -3.16 -25.75
CA PRO A 275 -9.63 -3.43 -26.05
C PRO A 275 -9.41 -4.91 -26.38
N VAL A 276 -8.98 -5.19 -27.61
CA VAL A 276 -8.58 -6.53 -28.07
C VAL A 276 -7.06 -6.58 -28.13
N VAL A 277 -6.50 -7.56 -27.44
CA VAL A 277 -5.06 -7.79 -27.34
C VAL A 277 -4.48 -8.09 -28.72
N ASP A 278 -3.35 -7.48 -29.06
CA ASP A 278 -2.57 -7.83 -30.26
C ASP A 278 -1.73 -9.08 -30.00
N PRO A 279 -1.99 -10.21 -30.69
CA PRO A 279 -1.21 -11.44 -30.52
C PRO A 279 0.26 -11.33 -30.95
N GLU A 280 0.61 -10.37 -31.82
CA GLU A 280 1.97 -10.20 -32.35
C GLU A 280 2.87 -9.43 -31.38
N GLU A 281 2.29 -8.60 -30.51
CA GLU A 281 3.02 -7.85 -29.49
C GLU A 281 3.41 -8.76 -28.32
N PRO A 282 4.67 -8.72 -27.84
CA PRO A 282 5.11 -9.54 -26.73
C PRO A 282 4.43 -9.14 -25.42
N VAL A 283 4.23 -10.11 -24.54
CA VAL A 283 3.73 -9.86 -23.18
C VAL A 283 4.81 -9.17 -22.35
N VAL A 284 4.52 -7.99 -21.86
CA VAL A 284 5.37 -7.25 -20.93
C VAL A 284 5.02 -7.66 -19.51
N SER A 285 6.02 -8.10 -18.75
CA SER A 285 5.89 -8.55 -17.37
C SER A 285 6.63 -7.61 -16.45
N VAL A 286 5.88 -6.85 -15.65
CA VAL A 286 6.43 -5.95 -14.63
C VAL A 286 6.58 -6.71 -13.32
N ILE A 287 7.83 -6.91 -12.91
CA ILE A 287 8.19 -7.63 -11.70
C ILE A 287 8.44 -6.58 -10.61
N MET A 288 7.64 -6.64 -9.54
CA MET A 288 7.72 -5.71 -8.42
C MET A 288 7.95 -6.43 -7.09
N VAL A 289 8.63 -5.76 -6.18
CA VAL A 289 8.75 -6.14 -4.78
C VAL A 289 7.89 -5.21 -3.92
N ARG A 290 7.21 -5.77 -2.90
CA ARG A 290 6.49 -4.97 -1.91
C ARG A 290 7.49 -4.41 -0.91
N ASP A 291 7.81 -3.13 -1.03
CA ASP A 291 8.48 -2.41 0.03
C ASP A 291 7.47 -2.07 1.13
N LEU A 292 7.74 -2.52 2.35
CA LEU A 292 6.88 -2.26 3.51
C LEU A 292 7.17 -0.92 4.18
N GLY A 293 8.25 -0.26 3.77
CA GLY A 293 8.69 1.00 4.35
C GLY A 293 8.97 0.88 5.85
N TRP A 294 8.90 2.02 6.52
CA TRP A 294 9.34 2.17 7.91
C TRP A 294 8.46 3.18 8.66
N VAL A 295 7.16 3.12 8.37
CA VAL A 295 6.08 3.97 8.91
C VAL A 295 6.27 4.27 10.40
N ARG A 296 6.57 3.25 11.20
CA ARG A 296 6.60 3.32 12.67
C ARG A 296 7.98 3.62 13.27
N LEU A 297 9.06 3.59 12.50
CA LEU A 297 10.40 3.72 13.07
C LEU A 297 10.63 5.15 13.61
N ARG A 298 10.33 6.18 12.81
CA ARG A 298 10.52 7.58 13.21
C ARG A 298 9.69 7.95 14.45
N PRO A 299 8.38 7.62 14.54
CA PRO A 299 7.61 7.82 15.77
C PRO A 299 8.16 7.06 16.98
N ALA A 300 8.64 5.83 16.78
CA ALA A 300 9.24 5.04 17.87
C ALA A 300 10.51 5.72 18.42
N LEU A 301 11.38 6.23 17.54
CA LEU A 301 12.59 6.96 17.96
C LEU A 301 12.25 8.23 18.75
N VAL A 302 11.26 9.00 18.32
CA VAL A 302 10.78 10.20 19.06
C VAL A 302 10.24 9.81 20.43
N THR A 303 9.47 8.72 20.51
CA THR A 303 8.91 8.22 21.77
C THR A 303 10.00 7.82 22.75
N ILE A 304 10.91 6.95 22.31
CA ILE A 304 11.99 6.41 23.15
C ILE A 304 12.92 7.55 23.59
N GLY A 305 13.31 8.43 22.65
CA GLY A 305 14.16 9.58 22.95
C GLY A 305 13.53 10.52 23.97
N SER A 306 12.28 10.93 23.75
CA SER A 306 11.56 11.82 24.68
C SER A 306 11.34 11.17 26.04
N PHE A 307 11.04 9.86 26.07
CA PHE A 307 10.83 9.12 27.31
C PHE A 307 12.12 9.01 28.15
N LEU A 308 13.28 8.75 27.52
CA LEU A 308 14.57 8.72 28.22
C LEU A 308 14.95 10.09 28.80
N ILE A 309 14.72 11.17 28.04
CA ILE A 309 14.98 12.53 28.51
C ILE A 309 14.02 12.87 29.67
N PHE A 310 12.74 12.52 29.54
CA PHE A 310 11.75 12.70 30.60
C PHE A 310 12.18 12.01 31.91
N LEU A 311 12.59 10.75 31.85
CA LEU A 311 13.08 10.01 33.02
C LEU A 311 14.32 10.67 33.64
N THR A 312 15.23 11.16 32.81
CA THR A 312 16.43 11.86 33.29
C THR A 312 16.07 13.16 34.02
N LEU A 313 15.13 13.94 33.50
CA LEU A 313 14.66 15.17 34.12
C LEU A 313 13.88 14.91 35.42
N CYS A 314 13.03 13.88 35.45
CA CYS A 314 12.36 13.43 36.67
C CYS A 314 13.36 12.97 37.74
N TYR A 315 14.42 12.26 37.32
CA TYR A 315 15.49 11.86 38.24
C TYR A 315 16.21 13.08 38.83
N TRP A 316 16.55 14.08 38.03
CA TRP A 316 17.17 15.31 38.53
C TRP A 316 16.26 16.09 39.51
N LEU A 317 14.96 16.18 39.21
CA LEU A 317 13.98 16.78 40.13
C LEU A 317 13.91 15.99 41.44
N HIS A 318 13.90 14.66 41.38
CA HIS A 318 13.89 13.81 42.55
C HIS A 318 15.14 13.99 43.43
N VAL A 319 16.33 14.01 42.84
CA VAL A 319 17.59 14.26 43.57
C VAL A 319 17.57 15.63 44.25
N ARG A 320 17.13 16.67 43.53
CA ARG A 320 16.97 18.01 44.09
C ARG A 320 16.03 18.03 45.29
N ASP A 321 14.87 17.39 45.18
CA ASP A 321 13.89 17.38 46.27
C ASP A 321 14.44 16.66 47.51
N ARG A 322 15.22 15.59 47.32
CA ARG A 322 15.96 14.93 48.41
C ARG A 322 16.97 15.86 49.10
N GLU A 323 17.76 16.60 48.34
CA GLU A 323 18.71 17.57 48.92
C GLU A 323 17.99 18.68 49.70
N LEU A 324 16.86 19.17 49.20
CA LEU A 324 16.06 20.19 49.88
C LEU A 324 15.46 19.67 51.19
N MET A 325 14.98 18.43 51.22
CA MET A 325 14.49 17.80 52.45
C MET A 325 15.61 17.65 53.48
N SER A 326 16.78 17.14 53.08
CA SER A 326 17.95 17.02 53.96
C SER A 326 18.39 18.37 54.55
N ARG A 327 18.47 19.42 53.73
CA ARG A 327 18.81 20.76 54.24
C ARG A 327 17.76 21.29 55.23
N ARG A 328 16.47 21.05 54.97
CA ARG A 328 15.40 21.45 55.91
C ARG A 328 15.54 20.73 57.25
N GLU A 329 15.84 19.44 57.23
CA GLU A 329 16.10 18.67 58.46
C GLU A 329 17.30 19.23 59.23
N GLU A 330 18.40 19.57 58.56
CA GLU A 330 19.56 20.25 59.17
C GLU A 330 19.20 21.62 59.78
N PHE A 331 18.35 22.41 59.11
CA PHE A 331 17.90 23.70 59.65
C PHE A 331 16.99 23.56 60.88
N GLU A 332 16.04 22.63 60.86
CA GLU A 332 15.15 22.40 62.00
C GLU A 332 15.93 21.83 63.20
N THR A 333 16.89 20.94 62.97
CA THR A 333 17.76 20.39 64.02
C THR A 333 18.72 21.43 64.59
N ALA A 334 19.22 22.39 63.78
CA ALA A 334 20.05 23.48 64.26
C ALA A 334 19.29 24.56 65.04
N LYS A 335 17.96 24.60 64.92
CA LYS A 335 17.07 25.57 65.59
C LYS A 335 16.52 25.05 66.93
N ALA A 336 16.46 23.72 67.09
CA ALA A 336 16.08 23.02 68.32
C ALA A 336 17.21 23.04 69.36
#